data_AF-A0A4R6I0C7-F1
#
_entry.id   AF-A0A4R6I0C7-F1
#
_cell.length_a   1.000
_cell.length_b   1.000
_cell.length_c   1.000
_cell.angle_alpha   90.00
_cell.angle_beta   90.00
_cell.angle_gamma   90.00
#
_symmetry.space_group_name_H-M   'P 1'
#
loop_
_entity.id
_entity.type
_entity.pdbx_description
1 polymer ?
#
loop_
_entity_poly.entity_id
_entity_poly.type
_entity_poly.pdbx_seq_one_letter_code
_entity_poly.pdbx_strand_id
1 'polypeptide(L)'
;MILSALNDYYRRLAAQDKVPASGFSSEKISYALVFSGDGTPLQIDDLRDTSGKKPRPRTLQVPYDKRKTSGLHAYPLWDKTSYVFGVTAGEGKKLAQEHAFFKQRQCELFGESNAPELRAFLKLLDKWHPGMLPKLAGYSEEVLDANFVFRLEGEHQYLHESKAAVKIWTSALDDNDGNVGQCLITGENAYLGTDHPPIKGVNGAQSSGASLISFNADAYSSYGFKEQKNASISKAGIFNYSTALNYLLRRDNDNHQRLQIGDATVVFWAEASDAAHAEAAEGFFAMLNEPPSDEQEAAKLGSLLGQVAQGRPLAELDPRLESGTRFFVLGLAPNAARLSVRFWCADTLDRLARHYVQHHRDLQLEPTPWKGIAPGSWWLALQTAPMHGGQKPKADDVSPQLAGELMRSILTGSRYPQSLLSNLVMRFRSDGHITGARIALCKAVLARAARLAAHSNSHPQEVPVSLDRHSTHPGYLLGRLFAELENAQRGALGDQINATIRDRYYGAASATPASVFPMLLRNAQNHLSNMRKKDKGGLAHTIEKEIGAIIDGLGDTFPKHLKIEDQGRFAIGYYHQSQVRYAKRDSTPTEEASAQGENA
;
A
#
# COMPACT_ATOMS: atom_id res chain seq x y z
N MET A 1 8.67 18.02 4.09
CA MET A 1 9.04 17.38 2.81
C MET A 1 9.32 15.89 3.05
N ILE A 2 9.15 15.01 2.04
CA ILE A 2 9.32 13.54 2.16
C ILE A 2 10.70 13.17 2.69
N LEU A 3 11.76 13.71 2.08
CA LEU A 3 13.13 13.34 2.41
C LEU A 3 13.55 13.78 3.82
N SER A 4 13.10 14.95 4.27
CA SER A 4 13.30 15.41 5.65
C SER A 4 12.62 14.47 6.65
N ALA A 5 11.37 14.07 6.38
CA ALA A 5 10.66 13.15 7.27
C ALA A 5 11.32 11.75 7.32
N LEU A 6 11.86 11.27 6.19
CA LEU A 6 12.64 10.02 6.15
C LEU A 6 13.98 10.16 6.86
N ASN A 7 14.65 11.31 6.76
CA ASN A 7 15.89 11.59 7.49
C ASN A 7 15.65 11.60 9.01
N ASP A 8 14.55 12.20 9.46
CA ASP A 8 14.20 12.22 10.88
C ASP A 8 13.83 10.82 11.37
N TYR A 9 13.11 10.04 10.54
CA TYR A 9 12.80 8.65 10.85
C TYR A 9 14.05 7.77 10.93
N TYR A 10 15.01 7.95 10.01
CA TYR A 10 16.31 7.29 10.09
C TYR A 10 16.99 7.53 11.44
N ARG A 11 17.06 8.80 11.89
CA ARG A 11 17.70 9.14 13.17
C ARG A 11 17.07 8.40 14.35
N ARG A 12 15.74 8.26 14.36
CA ARG A 12 15.02 7.47 15.39
C ARG A 12 15.32 5.99 15.30
N LEU A 13 15.32 5.42 14.10
CA LEU A 13 15.67 4.01 13.89
C LEU A 13 17.12 3.72 14.30
N ALA A 14 18.05 4.63 13.99
CA ALA A 14 19.46 4.50 14.34
C ALA A 14 19.67 4.54 15.85
N ALA A 15 18.95 5.40 16.57
CA ALA A 15 18.96 5.44 18.04
C ALA A 15 18.41 4.15 18.70
N GLN A 16 17.74 3.29 17.92
CA GLN A 16 17.21 1.98 18.34
C GLN A 16 18.01 0.81 17.74
N ASP A 17 19.15 1.07 17.10
CA ASP A 17 19.98 0.08 16.38
C ASP A 17 19.23 -0.74 15.32
N LYS A 18 18.10 -0.21 14.80
CA LYS A 18 17.24 -0.89 13.81
C LYS A 18 17.73 -0.73 12.36
N VAL A 19 18.60 0.24 12.10
CA VAL A 19 19.19 0.53 10.79
C VAL A 19 20.70 0.64 10.89
N PRO A 20 21.43 0.38 9.80
CA PRO A 20 22.87 0.57 9.80
C PRO A 20 23.27 2.02 10.02
N ALA A 21 24.39 2.21 10.73
CA ALA A 21 25.10 3.48 10.80
C ALA A 21 25.69 3.85 9.43
N SER A 22 25.99 5.13 9.22
CA SER A 22 26.67 5.59 8.01
C SER A 22 27.95 4.79 7.77
N GLY A 23 28.12 4.29 6.54
CA GLY A 23 29.25 3.42 6.20
C GLY A 23 29.01 1.93 6.44
N PHE A 24 27.82 1.54 6.89
CA PHE A 24 27.44 0.15 7.09
C PHE A 24 26.22 -0.20 6.23
N SER A 25 26.03 -1.50 5.94
CA SER A 25 24.85 -2.05 5.28
C SER A 25 24.35 -3.28 6.03
N SER A 26 23.06 -3.58 5.92
CA SER A 26 22.48 -4.83 6.42
C SER A 26 22.59 -5.90 5.35
N GLU A 27 23.49 -6.86 5.55
CA GLU A 27 23.79 -7.90 4.57
C GLU A 27 23.52 -9.31 5.13
N LYS A 28 23.21 -10.24 4.22
CA LYS A 28 22.96 -11.64 4.55
C LYS A 28 24.29 -12.37 4.72
N ILE A 29 24.63 -12.74 5.95
CA ILE A 29 25.86 -13.45 6.32
C ILE A 29 25.51 -14.86 6.76
N SER A 30 26.19 -15.85 6.21
CA SER A 30 25.90 -17.26 6.50
C SER A 30 26.87 -17.85 7.51
N TYR A 31 28.13 -17.41 7.52
CA TYR A 31 29.19 -18.08 8.28
C TYR A 31 30.17 -17.08 8.91
N ALA A 32 30.83 -17.51 9.98
CA ALA A 32 32.00 -16.83 10.53
C ALA A 32 33.22 -17.75 10.49
N LEU A 33 34.37 -17.22 10.08
CA LEU A 33 35.65 -17.89 10.29
C LEU A 33 36.22 -17.50 11.65
N VAL A 34 36.39 -18.50 12.53
CA VAL A 34 37.07 -18.35 13.82
C VAL A 34 38.56 -18.59 13.63
N PHE A 35 39.38 -17.68 14.15
CA PHE A 35 40.84 -17.75 14.05
C PHE A 35 41.51 -17.35 15.37
N SER A 36 42.71 -17.88 15.61
CA SER A 36 43.50 -17.62 16.82
C SER A 36 44.25 -16.28 16.77
N GLY A 37 44.79 -15.84 17.91
CA GLY A 37 45.62 -14.63 18.02
C GLY A 37 46.93 -14.63 17.19
N ASP A 38 47.41 -15.80 16.77
CA ASP A 38 48.56 -15.93 15.87
C ASP A 38 48.16 -15.96 14.37
N GLY A 39 46.86 -15.88 14.06
CA GLY A 39 46.33 -15.90 12.70
C GLY A 39 46.15 -17.31 12.13
N THR A 40 46.00 -18.33 12.97
CA THR A 40 45.71 -19.69 12.51
C THR A 40 44.19 -19.87 12.40
N PRO A 41 43.65 -20.30 11.24
CA PRO A 41 42.22 -20.59 11.12
C PRO A 41 41.86 -21.85 11.90
N LEU A 42 40.77 -21.81 12.67
CA LEU A 42 40.39 -22.87 13.60
C LEU A 42 39.14 -23.62 13.11
N GLN A 43 38.04 -22.90 12.92
CA GLN A 43 36.75 -23.50 12.57
C GLN A 43 35.83 -22.50 11.84
N ILE A 44 34.80 -23.04 11.20
CA ILE A 44 33.70 -22.29 10.60
C ILE A 44 32.47 -22.44 11.50
N ASP A 45 31.94 -21.30 11.96
CA ASP A 45 30.65 -21.28 12.65
C ASP A 45 29.53 -21.02 11.65
N ASP A 46 28.47 -21.82 11.71
CA ASP A 46 27.23 -21.58 10.96
C ASP A 46 26.37 -20.55 11.70
N LEU A 47 26.14 -19.40 11.05
CA LEU A 47 25.35 -18.30 11.60
C LEU A 47 23.90 -18.33 11.11
N ARG A 48 23.54 -19.28 10.25
CA ARG A 48 22.22 -19.33 9.64
C ARG A 48 21.15 -19.66 10.68
N ASP A 49 19.99 -19.05 10.54
CA ASP A 49 18.79 -19.43 11.28
C ASP A 49 18.27 -20.77 10.72
N THR A 50 18.24 -21.79 11.59
CA THR A 50 17.81 -23.16 11.29
C THR A 50 16.42 -23.48 11.84
N SER A 51 15.70 -22.51 12.41
CA SER A 51 14.34 -22.71 12.93
C SER A 51 13.31 -23.05 11.85
N GLY A 52 13.58 -22.68 10.60
CA GLY A 52 12.73 -22.96 9.44
C GLY A 52 13.10 -24.24 8.68
N LYS A 53 12.31 -24.58 7.64
CA LYS A 53 12.55 -25.75 6.77
C LYS A 53 13.89 -25.73 6.01
N LYS A 54 14.48 -24.55 5.82
CA LYS A 54 15.79 -24.36 5.17
C LYS A 54 16.60 -23.35 5.98
N PRO A 55 17.91 -23.60 6.21
CA PRO A 55 18.79 -22.62 6.83
C PRO A 55 18.76 -21.30 6.07
N ARG A 56 18.60 -20.19 6.79
CA ARG A 56 18.60 -18.83 6.21
C ARG A 56 19.76 -18.02 6.76
N PRO A 57 20.52 -17.31 5.91
CA PRO A 57 21.56 -16.40 6.39
C PRO A 57 21.00 -15.38 7.40
N ARG A 58 21.80 -15.06 8.41
CA ARG A 58 21.47 -14.02 9.38
C ARG A 58 21.79 -12.65 8.78
N THR A 59 20.96 -11.66 9.07
CA THR A 59 21.22 -10.27 8.68
C THR A 59 22.15 -9.63 9.69
N LEU A 60 23.35 -9.21 9.27
CA LEU A 60 24.33 -8.49 10.10
C LEU A 60 24.58 -7.08 9.53
N GLN A 61 24.93 -6.13 10.40
CA GLN A 61 25.38 -4.80 9.98
C GLN A 61 26.88 -4.82 9.73
N VAL A 62 27.29 -4.74 8.47
CA VAL A 62 28.69 -4.90 8.06
C VAL A 62 29.21 -3.64 7.36
N PRO A 63 30.52 -3.33 7.44
CA PRO A 63 31.14 -2.22 6.73
C PRO A 63 30.82 -2.26 5.23
N TYR A 64 30.37 -1.15 4.67
CA TYR A 64 29.94 -1.10 3.29
C TYR A 64 30.38 0.18 2.61
N ASP A 65 30.96 0.03 1.42
CA ASP A 65 31.15 1.10 0.47
C ASP A 65 30.65 0.70 -0.92
N LYS A 66 30.40 1.71 -1.74
CA LYS A 66 29.80 1.49 -3.05
C LYS A 66 30.80 0.79 -3.98
N ARG A 67 30.37 -0.35 -4.52
CA ARG A 67 31.08 -1.06 -5.58
C ARG A 67 31.19 -0.19 -6.84
N LYS A 68 32.42 -0.02 -7.36
CA LYS A 68 32.65 0.63 -8.67
C LYS A 68 31.98 -0.19 -9.79
N THR A 69 31.40 0.50 -10.79
CA THR A 69 30.62 -0.10 -11.90
C THR A 69 31.43 -1.09 -12.74
N SER A 70 32.75 -1.03 -12.70
CA SER A 70 33.68 -1.98 -13.31
C SER A 70 34.91 -2.18 -12.42
N GLY A 71 35.33 -3.43 -12.22
CA GLY A 71 36.57 -3.78 -11.49
C GLY A 71 36.35 -4.74 -10.32
N LEU A 72 37.47 -5.16 -9.72
CA LEU A 72 37.47 -5.91 -8.46
C LEU A 72 37.04 -4.98 -7.32
N HIS A 73 36.31 -5.52 -6.36
CA HIS A 73 35.87 -4.80 -5.18
C HIS A 73 35.69 -5.78 -4.04
N ALA A 74 36.38 -5.52 -2.94
CA ALA A 74 36.36 -6.31 -1.72
C ALA A 74 35.74 -5.48 -0.60
N TYR A 75 34.91 -6.04 0.26
CA TYR A 75 34.39 -5.30 1.41
C TYR A 75 35.34 -5.36 2.63
N PRO A 76 35.33 -4.35 3.52
CA PRO A 76 36.16 -4.38 4.72
C PRO A 76 35.67 -5.44 5.71
N LEU A 77 36.53 -6.39 6.08
CA LEU A 77 36.28 -7.40 7.14
C LEU A 77 35.11 -8.38 6.89
N TRP A 78 34.60 -8.46 5.67
CA TRP A 78 33.65 -9.49 5.23
C TRP A 78 33.65 -9.57 3.70
N ASP A 79 33.28 -10.71 3.11
CA ASP A 79 32.94 -10.83 1.69
C ASP A 79 32.41 -12.25 1.40
N LYS A 80 32.09 -12.54 0.13
CA LYS A 80 31.84 -13.91 -0.33
C LYS A 80 33.13 -14.75 -0.40
N THR A 81 33.00 -16.08 -0.41
CA THR A 81 34.14 -17.01 -0.44
C THR A 81 35.15 -16.78 -1.58
N SER A 82 34.71 -16.23 -2.71
CA SER A 82 35.62 -15.95 -3.83
C SER A 82 36.67 -14.89 -3.48
N TYR A 83 36.30 -13.89 -2.67
CA TYR A 83 37.19 -12.84 -2.17
C TYR A 83 37.86 -13.25 -0.86
N VAL A 84 37.09 -13.78 0.10
CA VAL A 84 37.63 -14.12 1.43
C VAL A 84 38.61 -15.29 1.36
N PHE A 85 38.34 -16.31 0.54
CA PHE A 85 39.11 -17.56 0.52
C PHE A 85 39.70 -17.94 -0.84
N GLY A 86 39.30 -17.29 -1.93
CA GLY A 86 39.70 -17.66 -3.28
C GLY A 86 39.04 -18.94 -3.79
N VAL A 87 37.81 -19.26 -3.35
CA VAL A 87 37.06 -20.46 -3.77
C VAL A 87 35.60 -20.16 -4.12
N THR A 88 35.01 -20.99 -4.97
CA THR A 88 33.60 -20.94 -5.42
C THR A 88 33.14 -22.37 -5.75
N ALA A 89 31.83 -22.62 -5.83
CA ALA A 89 31.30 -23.92 -6.24
C ALA A 89 31.42 -24.18 -7.75
N GLY A 90 31.56 -23.12 -8.56
CA GLY A 90 31.61 -23.20 -10.03
C GLY A 90 32.98 -22.96 -10.67
N GLU A 91 32.99 -22.64 -11.96
CA GLU A 91 34.21 -22.25 -12.69
C GLU A 91 34.62 -20.80 -12.35
N GLY A 92 35.59 -20.64 -11.45
CA GLY A 92 36.12 -19.33 -11.08
C GLY A 92 37.30 -18.86 -11.95
N LYS A 93 37.08 -17.87 -12.83
CA LYS A 93 38.13 -17.35 -13.74
C LYS A 93 39.16 -16.42 -13.10
N LYS A 94 38.87 -15.85 -11.92
CA LYS A 94 39.70 -14.79 -11.29
C LYS A 94 39.86 -14.93 -9.77
N LEU A 95 39.65 -16.11 -9.20
CA LEU A 95 39.61 -16.31 -7.73
C LEU A 95 40.89 -15.84 -7.02
N ALA A 96 42.06 -16.17 -7.58
CA ALA A 96 43.34 -15.73 -7.01
C ALA A 96 43.49 -14.20 -7.04
N GLN A 97 42.97 -13.53 -8.08
CA GLN A 97 42.99 -12.07 -8.19
C GLN A 97 41.99 -11.43 -7.23
N GLU A 98 40.78 -11.98 -7.12
CA GLU A 98 39.76 -11.53 -6.16
C GLU A 98 40.28 -11.62 -4.72
N HIS A 99 40.90 -12.75 -4.36
CA HIS A 99 41.45 -12.94 -3.03
C HIS A 99 42.66 -12.06 -2.75
N ALA A 100 43.58 -11.91 -3.71
CA ALA A 100 44.72 -11.00 -3.58
C ALA A 100 44.25 -9.54 -3.38
N PHE A 101 43.21 -9.13 -4.12
CA PHE A 101 42.61 -7.79 -3.97
C PHE A 101 41.95 -7.62 -2.60
N PHE A 102 41.26 -8.66 -2.10
CA PHE A 102 40.73 -8.66 -0.74
C PHE A 102 41.84 -8.44 0.28
N LYS A 103 42.94 -9.23 0.23
CA LYS A 103 44.09 -9.06 1.13
C LYS A 103 44.67 -7.66 1.08
N GLN A 104 44.96 -7.17 -0.13
CA GLN A 104 45.50 -5.82 -0.35
C GLN A 104 44.62 -4.77 0.33
N ARG A 105 43.31 -4.81 0.10
CA ARG A 105 42.38 -3.84 0.66
C ARG A 105 42.32 -3.88 2.19
N GLN A 106 42.33 -5.07 2.79
CA GLN A 106 42.37 -5.18 4.26
C GLN A 106 43.68 -4.61 4.82
N CYS A 107 44.82 -4.85 4.16
CA CYS A 107 46.11 -4.29 4.56
C CYS A 107 46.14 -2.76 4.42
N GLU A 108 45.59 -2.21 3.35
CA GLU A 108 45.49 -0.75 3.15
C GLU A 108 44.66 -0.07 4.24
N LEU A 109 43.56 -0.69 4.67
CA LEU A 109 42.70 -0.13 5.71
C LEU A 109 43.27 -0.33 7.13
N PHE A 110 43.79 -1.52 7.44
CA PHE A 110 44.07 -1.93 8.81
C PHE A 110 45.56 -2.17 9.12
N GLY A 111 46.46 -2.03 8.13
CA GLY A 111 47.88 -2.36 8.24
C GLY A 111 48.64 -1.57 9.30
N GLU A 112 48.26 -0.32 9.53
CA GLU A 112 48.86 0.56 10.55
C GLU A 112 48.25 0.38 11.94
N SER A 113 47.26 -0.51 12.11
CA SER A 113 46.57 -0.72 13.37
C SER A 113 47.41 -1.49 14.38
N ASN A 114 47.43 -1.01 15.62
CA ASN A 114 48.03 -1.71 16.77
C ASN A 114 47.04 -2.65 17.49
N ALA A 115 45.78 -2.71 17.05
CA ALA A 115 44.76 -3.54 17.69
C ALA A 115 45.09 -5.04 17.52
N PRO A 116 45.18 -5.85 18.61
CA PRO A 116 45.57 -7.25 18.55
C PRO A 116 44.73 -8.09 17.58
N GLU A 117 43.42 -7.87 17.56
CA GLU A 117 42.46 -8.59 16.73
C GLU A 117 42.65 -8.33 15.24
N LEU A 118 42.96 -7.08 14.85
CA LEU A 118 43.23 -6.71 13.46
C LEU A 118 44.59 -7.24 13.01
N ARG A 119 45.61 -7.21 13.88
CA ARG A 119 46.92 -7.79 13.56
C ARG A 119 46.85 -9.31 13.41
N ALA A 120 46.06 -9.99 14.24
CA ALA A 120 45.81 -11.42 14.11
C ALA A 120 45.09 -11.74 12.79
N PHE A 121 44.13 -10.91 12.38
CA PHE A 121 43.44 -11.04 11.10
C PHE A 121 44.37 -10.86 9.89
N LEU A 122 45.25 -9.84 9.89
CA LEU A 122 46.21 -9.66 8.80
C LEU A 122 47.19 -10.84 8.71
N LYS A 123 47.64 -11.40 9.85
CA LYS A 123 48.44 -12.64 9.87
C LYS A 123 47.67 -13.84 9.30
N LEU A 124 46.38 -13.95 9.59
CA LEU A 124 45.51 -14.97 9.00
C LEU A 124 45.50 -14.82 7.48
N LEU A 125 45.32 -13.61 6.96
CA LEU A 125 45.35 -13.36 5.53
C LEU A 125 46.69 -13.74 4.92
N ASP A 126 47.81 -13.43 5.56
CA ASP A 126 49.14 -13.80 5.04
C ASP A 126 49.35 -15.32 4.98
N LYS A 127 48.92 -16.04 6.02
CA LYS A 127 49.04 -17.51 6.12
C LYS A 127 48.05 -18.26 5.23
N TRP A 128 46.94 -17.63 4.85
CA TRP A 128 45.84 -18.31 4.18
C TRP A 128 46.19 -18.82 2.77
N HIS A 129 45.80 -20.08 2.49
CA HIS A 129 45.70 -20.62 1.15
C HIS A 129 44.41 -21.45 0.97
N PRO A 130 43.81 -21.50 -0.25
CA PRO A 130 42.52 -22.17 -0.49
C PRO A 130 42.43 -23.61 0.03
N GLY A 131 43.52 -24.39 -0.05
CA GLY A 131 43.58 -25.76 0.44
C GLY A 131 43.45 -25.95 1.96
N MET A 132 43.38 -24.87 2.75
CA MET A 132 43.08 -24.93 4.18
C MET A 132 41.57 -25.08 4.45
N LEU A 133 40.72 -24.51 3.60
CA LEU A 133 39.28 -24.40 3.86
C LEU A 133 38.60 -25.77 4.10
N PRO A 134 38.82 -26.81 3.27
CA PRO A 134 38.17 -28.10 3.48
C PRO A 134 38.66 -28.86 4.72
N LYS A 135 39.73 -28.38 5.36
CA LYS A 135 40.32 -29.00 6.57
C LYS A 135 39.78 -28.39 7.86
N LEU A 136 39.02 -27.30 7.79
CA LEU A 136 38.47 -26.64 8.96
C LEU A 136 37.29 -27.42 9.52
N ALA A 137 37.21 -27.48 10.85
CA ALA A 137 36.02 -27.97 11.52
C ALA A 137 34.81 -27.09 11.13
N GLY A 138 33.66 -27.70 10.86
CA GLY A 138 32.46 -27.00 10.39
C GLY A 138 32.38 -26.77 8.87
N TYR A 139 33.40 -27.16 8.09
CA TYR A 139 33.32 -27.10 6.63
C TYR A 139 32.26 -28.04 6.06
N SER A 140 31.51 -27.54 5.07
CA SER A 140 30.64 -28.31 4.17
C SER A 140 30.61 -27.62 2.81
N GLU A 141 30.16 -28.29 1.75
CA GLU A 141 30.04 -27.63 0.43
C GLU A 141 29.06 -26.44 0.43
N GLU A 142 28.12 -26.39 1.38
CA GLU A 142 27.18 -25.27 1.53
C GLU A 142 27.86 -23.94 1.88
N VAL A 143 29.12 -23.97 2.33
CA VAL A 143 29.88 -22.75 2.62
C VAL A 143 30.29 -21.99 1.36
N LEU A 144 30.36 -22.66 0.21
CA LEU A 144 30.81 -22.05 -1.03
C LEU A 144 29.80 -21.00 -1.52
N ASP A 145 30.33 -19.90 -2.06
CA ASP A 145 29.56 -18.75 -2.55
C ASP A 145 28.70 -18.03 -1.50
N ALA A 146 28.90 -18.36 -0.23
CA ALA A 146 28.29 -17.68 0.91
C ALA A 146 29.13 -16.49 1.41
N ASN A 147 28.49 -15.56 2.10
CA ASN A 147 29.16 -14.43 2.75
C ASN A 147 29.70 -14.81 4.13
N PHE A 148 30.93 -14.38 4.41
CA PHE A 148 31.69 -14.67 5.62
C PHE A 148 32.04 -13.39 6.38
N VAL A 149 32.00 -13.47 7.70
CA VAL A 149 32.64 -12.54 8.64
C VAL A 149 33.75 -13.26 9.43
N PHE A 150 34.53 -12.53 10.22
CA PHE A 150 35.63 -13.11 11.00
C PHE A 150 35.42 -12.89 12.49
N ARG A 151 35.89 -13.84 13.31
CA ARG A 151 35.81 -13.77 14.78
C ARG A 151 37.12 -14.26 15.40
N LEU A 152 37.67 -13.51 16.34
CA LEU A 152 38.84 -13.94 17.10
C LEU A 152 38.42 -15.01 18.12
N GLU A 153 39.25 -16.03 18.30
CA GLU A 153 39.03 -17.06 19.32
C GLU A 153 38.88 -16.44 20.71
N GLY A 154 37.90 -16.93 21.47
CA GLY A 154 37.57 -16.41 22.80
C GLY A 154 36.70 -15.16 22.83
N GLU A 155 36.50 -14.48 21.68
CA GLU A 155 35.66 -13.29 21.58
C GLU A 155 34.23 -13.62 21.15
N HIS A 156 33.26 -12.89 21.71
CA HIS A 156 31.86 -12.98 21.30
C HIS A 156 31.53 -12.12 20.09
N GLN A 157 32.22 -10.99 19.93
CA GLN A 157 31.98 -10.02 18.87
C GLN A 157 32.69 -10.41 17.57
N TYR A 158 32.09 -10.09 16.43
CA TYR A 158 32.77 -10.22 15.15
C TYR A 158 33.81 -9.11 14.96
N LEU A 159 34.83 -9.38 14.15
CA LEU A 159 35.94 -8.45 13.93
C LEU A 159 35.48 -7.08 13.40
N HIS A 160 34.43 -7.06 12.57
CA HIS A 160 33.86 -5.82 12.03
C HIS A 160 33.07 -4.99 13.05
N GLU A 161 32.76 -5.57 14.22
CA GLU A 161 32.10 -4.90 15.34
C GLU A 161 33.12 -4.33 16.36
N SER A 162 34.41 -4.68 16.23
CA SER A 162 35.47 -4.13 17.09
C SER A 162 35.49 -2.60 17.01
N LYS A 163 35.61 -1.95 18.17
CA LYS A 163 35.76 -0.49 18.27
C LYS A 163 36.92 0.03 17.43
N ALA A 164 38.02 -0.71 17.34
CA ALA A 164 39.18 -0.33 16.53
C ALA A 164 38.86 -0.40 15.03
N ALA A 165 38.23 -1.50 14.59
CA ALA A 165 37.80 -1.68 13.21
C ALA A 165 36.80 -0.60 12.77
N VAL A 166 35.75 -0.38 13.57
CA VAL A 166 34.72 0.64 13.31
C VAL A 166 35.35 2.02 13.21
N LYS A 167 36.24 2.41 14.16
CA LYS A 167 36.89 3.72 14.16
C LYS A 167 37.76 3.95 12.92
N ILE A 168 38.56 2.95 12.53
CA ILE A 168 39.40 3.02 11.33
C ILE A 168 38.51 3.17 10.10
N TRP A 169 37.46 2.35 10.02
CA TRP A 169 36.55 2.37 8.88
C TRP A 169 35.80 3.69 8.73
N THR A 170 35.22 4.20 9.82
CA THR A 170 34.51 5.49 9.78
C THR A 170 35.46 6.63 9.40
N SER A 171 36.71 6.60 9.88
CA SER A 171 37.72 7.61 9.52
C SER A 171 38.10 7.54 8.03
N ALA A 172 38.15 6.34 7.46
CA ALA A 172 38.41 6.13 6.04
C ALA A 172 37.25 6.57 5.13
N LEU A 173 36.03 6.68 5.67
CA LEU A 173 34.85 7.17 4.95
C LEU A 173 34.69 8.69 5.02
N ASP A 174 35.28 9.34 6.02
CA ASP A 174 35.29 10.79 6.21
C ASP A 174 36.20 11.52 5.20
N ASP A 175 36.35 10.97 3.98
CA ASP A 175 36.84 11.70 2.83
C ASP A 175 35.89 12.88 2.56
N ASN A 176 36.30 14.02 3.12
CA ASN A 176 35.83 15.38 2.90
C ASN A 176 36.05 15.85 1.45
N ASP A 177 36.03 14.93 0.51
CA ASP A 177 36.13 15.18 -0.91
C ASP A 177 34.73 15.47 -1.48
N GLY A 178 34.63 16.52 -2.28
CA GLY A 178 33.40 17.01 -2.88
C GLY A 178 33.04 18.46 -2.53
N ASN A 179 31.98 18.96 -3.16
CA ASN A 179 31.55 20.34 -2.99
C ASN A 179 30.78 20.52 -1.68
N VAL A 180 31.15 21.54 -0.89
CA VAL A 180 30.37 21.98 0.27
C VAL A 180 29.22 22.87 -0.21
N GLY A 181 28.03 22.63 0.34
CA GLY A 181 26.86 23.48 0.09
C GLY A 181 25.75 23.21 1.10
N GLN A 182 24.68 24.02 1.03
CA GLN A 182 23.54 23.84 1.91
C GLN A 182 22.70 22.62 1.51
N CYS A 183 22.52 21.70 2.44
CA CYS A 183 21.68 20.52 2.25
C CYS A 183 20.20 20.89 2.30
N LEU A 184 19.41 20.54 1.27
CA LEU A 184 17.97 20.82 1.20
C LEU A 184 17.14 19.99 2.19
N ILE A 185 17.70 18.92 2.76
CA ILE A 185 17.02 18.10 3.77
C ILE A 185 17.15 18.72 5.16
N THR A 186 18.37 19.12 5.54
CA THR A 186 18.70 19.57 6.91
C THR A 186 18.80 21.08 7.06
N GLY A 187 19.04 21.82 5.97
CA GLY A 187 19.32 23.25 5.96
C GLY A 187 20.76 23.62 6.34
N GLU A 188 21.60 22.64 6.67
CA GLU A 188 22.99 22.84 7.13
C GLU A 188 23.97 22.79 5.96
N ASN A 189 25.10 23.49 6.07
CA ASN A 189 26.21 23.37 5.13
C ASN A 189 26.98 22.08 5.37
N ALA A 190 27.09 21.23 4.36
CA ALA A 190 27.77 19.94 4.42
C ALA A 190 28.31 19.53 3.05
N TYR A 191 29.12 18.48 3.01
CA TYR A 191 29.56 17.87 1.74
C TYR A 191 28.37 17.27 1.00
N LEU A 192 28.12 17.78 -0.21
CA LEU A 192 27.04 17.33 -1.07
C LEU A 192 27.38 15.98 -1.69
N GLY A 193 26.39 15.09 -1.74
CA GLY A 193 26.51 13.80 -2.39
C GLY A 193 25.88 13.83 -3.77
N THR A 194 26.45 13.06 -4.70
CA THR A 194 25.87 12.84 -6.05
C THR A 194 25.32 11.43 -6.20
N ASP A 195 25.63 10.53 -5.27
CA ASP A 195 25.36 9.11 -5.40
C ASP A 195 24.15 8.68 -4.56
N HIS A 196 22.97 8.79 -5.15
CA HIS A 196 21.72 8.32 -4.56
C HIS A 196 21.57 6.79 -4.69
N PRO A 197 21.47 6.02 -3.59
CA PRO A 197 21.28 4.57 -3.66
C PRO A 197 19.94 4.17 -4.28
N PRO A 198 19.89 3.02 -4.99
CA PRO A 198 18.62 2.49 -5.48
C PRO A 198 17.72 2.07 -4.30
N ILE A 199 16.43 2.34 -4.46
CA ILE A 199 15.40 1.95 -3.49
C ILE A 199 14.85 0.58 -3.90
N LYS A 200 14.96 -0.40 -3.01
CA LYS A 200 14.57 -1.80 -3.21
C LYS A 200 13.21 -2.08 -2.56
N GLY A 201 12.55 -3.16 -2.95
CA GLY A 201 11.34 -3.66 -2.28
C GLY A 201 10.00 -3.11 -2.80
N VAL A 202 10.00 -2.08 -3.65
CA VAL A 202 8.79 -1.60 -4.35
C VAL A 202 8.27 -2.67 -5.31
N ASN A 203 6.98 -2.99 -5.24
CA ASN A 203 6.36 -3.97 -6.12
C ASN A 203 6.38 -3.51 -7.58
N GLY A 204 6.70 -4.41 -8.51
CA GLY A 204 6.84 -4.11 -9.94
C GLY A 204 8.10 -3.34 -10.34
N ALA A 205 8.94 -2.92 -9.39
CA ALA A 205 10.26 -2.36 -9.69
C ALA A 205 11.32 -3.46 -9.92
N GLN A 206 12.48 -3.07 -10.44
CA GLN A 206 13.62 -3.99 -10.62
C GLN A 206 14.08 -4.57 -9.28
N SER A 207 14.53 -5.82 -9.28
CA SER A 207 15.03 -6.51 -8.08
C SER A 207 16.28 -5.82 -7.48
N SER A 208 17.10 -5.19 -8.33
CA SER A 208 18.23 -4.35 -7.94
C SER A 208 17.81 -3.00 -7.30
N GLY A 209 16.52 -2.67 -7.34
CA GLY A 209 15.95 -1.40 -6.93
C GLY A 209 15.85 -0.38 -8.07
N ALA A 210 15.17 0.72 -7.79
CA ALA A 210 14.94 1.82 -8.73
C ALA A 210 15.29 3.18 -8.11
N SER A 211 15.59 4.17 -8.95
CA SER A 211 16.03 5.49 -8.47
C SER A 211 14.85 6.34 -8.03
N LEU A 212 14.90 6.88 -6.82
CA LEU A 212 13.96 7.91 -6.35
C LEU A 212 14.36 9.31 -6.85
N ILE A 213 15.66 9.62 -6.82
CA ILE A 213 16.24 10.87 -7.29
C ILE A 213 17.25 10.51 -8.38
N SER A 214 17.00 10.96 -9.61
CA SER A 214 17.91 10.71 -10.73
C SER A 214 17.81 11.78 -11.81
N PHE A 215 18.97 12.22 -12.28
CA PHE A 215 19.12 13.15 -13.41
C PHE A 215 20.02 12.44 -14.44
N ASN A 216 19.45 12.00 -15.55
CA ASN A 216 20.15 11.17 -16.55
C ASN A 216 20.20 11.79 -17.96
N ALA A 217 19.77 13.04 -18.10
CA ALA A 217 19.77 13.76 -19.37
C ALA A 217 19.97 15.25 -19.12
N ASP A 218 20.58 15.94 -20.07
CA ASP A 218 20.89 17.37 -19.98
C ASP A 218 19.64 18.25 -19.81
N ALA A 219 18.48 17.78 -20.28
CA ALA A 219 17.19 18.45 -20.14
C ALA A 219 16.77 18.70 -18.69
N TYR A 220 17.36 18.00 -17.71
CA TYR A 220 17.08 18.22 -16.29
C TYR A 220 18.07 19.19 -15.61
N SER A 221 19.04 19.72 -16.35
CA SER A 221 20.00 20.69 -15.84
C SER A 221 19.33 22.02 -15.55
N SER A 222 19.58 22.61 -14.38
CA SER A 222 18.98 23.86 -13.96
C SER A 222 19.99 24.72 -13.20
N TYR A 223 19.92 26.05 -13.35
CA TYR A 223 20.80 27.01 -12.67
C TYR A 223 22.32 26.70 -12.81
N GLY A 224 22.75 26.13 -13.94
CA GLY A 224 24.14 25.74 -14.18
C GLY A 224 24.57 24.42 -13.54
N PHE A 225 23.70 23.76 -12.78
CA PHE A 225 23.95 22.42 -12.24
C PHE A 225 23.61 21.33 -13.26
N LYS A 226 24.48 20.32 -13.33
CA LYS A 226 24.33 19.15 -14.21
C LYS A 226 24.19 17.87 -13.39
N GLU A 227 23.49 16.90 -13.95
CA GLU A 227 23.28 15.59 -13.32
C GLU A 227 22.78 15.73 -11.87
N GLN A 228 23.36 14.97 -10.95
CA GLN A 228 22.94 14.89 -9.55
C GLN A 228 23.28 16.14 -8.74
N LYS A 229 24.12 17.05 -9.28
CA LYS A 229 24.37 18.36 -8.64
C LYS A 229 23.10 19.22 -8.61
N ASN A 230 22.07 18.88 -9.39
CA ASN A 230 20.75 19.52 -9.32
C ASN A 230 20.00 19.19 -8.00
N ALA A 231 20.40 18.12 -7.28
CA ALA A 231 19.91 17.82 -5.95
C ALA A 231 20.96 18.22 -4.91
N SER A 232 20.79 19.40 -4.30
CA SER A 232 21.67 19.87 -3.22
C SER A 232 21.38 19.11 -1.91
N ILE A 233 21.85 17.86 -1.80
CA ILE A 233 21.63 17.00 -0.64
C ILE A 233 22.98 16.50 -0.12
N SER A 234 23.20 16.55 1.20
CA SER A 234 24.44 16.06 1.82
C SER A 234 24.58 14.55 1.70
N LYS A 235 25.83 14.05 1.69
CA LYS A 235 26.12 12.59 1.70
C LYS A 235 25.36 11.88 2.82
N ALA A 236 25.36 12.45 4.03
CA ALA A 236 24.61 11.95 5.18
C ALA A 236 23.09 11.96 4.94
N GLY A 237 22.54 13.05 4.38
CA GLY A 237 21.11 13.14 4.05
C GLY A 237 20.69 12.06 3.05
N ILE A 238 21.53 11.79 2.04
CA ILE A 238 21.30 10.73 1.06
C ILE A 238 21.27 9.36 1.72
N PHE A 239 22.26 9.06 2.55
CA PHE A 239 22.31 7.81 3.29
C PHE A 239 21.07 7.64 4.18
N ASN A 240 20.73 8.65 4.99
CA ASN A 240 19.64 8.59 5.94
C ASN A 240 18.29 8.30 5.26
N TYR A 241 17.90 9.09 4.25
CA TYR A 241 16.59 8.89 3.63
C TYR A 241 16.50 7.54 2.91
N SER A 242 17.58 7.11 2.24
CA SER A 242 17.58 5.88 1.45
C SER A 242 17.57 4.64 2.34
N THR A 243 18.31 4.68 3.46
CA THR A 243 18.31 3.63 4.48
C THR A 243 16.94 3.51 5.16
N ALA A 244 16.34 4.63 5.61
CA ALA A 244 15.00 4.61 6.19
C ALA A 244 13.93 4.09 5.21
N LEU A 245 14.00 4.49 3.94
CA LEU A 245 13.02 4.05 2.96
C LEU A 245 13.16 2.56 2.62
N ASN A 246 14.40 2.06 2.47
CA ASN A 246 14.64 0.64 2.30
C ASN A 246 14.24 -0.17 3.54
N TYR A 247 14.39 0.40 4.75
CA TYR A 247 13.91 -0.19 6.00
C TYR A 247 12.39 -0.40 5.93
N LEU A 248 11.63 0.63 5.55
CA LEU A 248 10.17 0.55 5.43
C LEU A 248 9.69 -0.41 4.33
N LEU A 249 10.49 -0.60 3.27
CA LEU A 249 10.14 -1.42 2.10
C LEU A 249 10.55 -2.89 2.22
N ARG A 250 11.08 -3.32 3.37
CA ARG A 250 11.39 -4.74 3.60
C ARG A 250 10.16 -5.63 3.43
N ARG A 251 10.39 -6.89 3.08
CA ARG A 251 9.36 -7.90 2.84
C ARG A 251 9.33 -8.97 3.94
N ASP A 252 9.82 -8.62 5.11
CA ASP A 252 9.85 -9.51 6.26
C ASP A 252 8.43 -9.60 6.85
N ASN A 253 8.08 -10.76 7.42
CA ASN A 253 6.72 -11.02 7.89
C ASN A 253 6.31 -10.15 9.09
N ASP A 254 7.28 -9.59 9.80
CA ASP A 254 7.14 -8.65 10.90
C ASP A 254 6.99 -7.19 10.44
N ASN A 255 7.15 -6.91 9.13
CA ASN A 255 6.96 -5.56 8.61
C ASN A 255 5.48 -5.24 8.38
N HIS A 256 4.87 -4.60 9.37
CA HIS A 256 3.48 -4.11 9.32
C HIS A 256 3.35 -2.69 8.77
N GLN A 257 4.44 -2.01 8.42
CA GLN A 257 4.46 -0.62 7.95
C GLN A 257 4.29 -0.49 6.42
N ARG A 258 3.73 -1.51 5.77
CA ARG A 258 3.70 -1.64 4.31
C ARG A 258 2.41 -2.28 3.82
N LEU A 259 1.78 -1.65 2.82
CA LEU A 259 0.54 -2.09 2.19
C LEU A 259 0.63 -1.96 0.65
N GLN A 260 -0.33 -2.54 -0.08
CA GLN A 260 -0.45 -2.39 -1.53
C GLN A 260 -1.80 -1.75 -1.90
N ILE A 261 -1.77 -0.65 -2.65
CA ILE A 261 -2.98 0.03 -3.14
C ILE A 261 -2.81 0.35 -4.63
N GLY A 262 -3.58 -0.34 -5.49
CA GLY A 262 -3.34 -0.25 -6.93
C GLY A 262 -1.96 -0.82 -7.27
N ASP A 263 -1.21 -0.10 -8.08
CA ASP A 263 0.21 -0.40 -8.35
C ASP A 263 1.17 0.15 -7.28
N ALA A 264 0.67 0.98 -6.35
CA ALA A 264 1.51 1.65 -5.38
C ALA A 264 1.84 0.75 -4.19
N THR A 265 3.13 0.57 -3.93
CA THR A 265 3.61 0.11 -2.62
C THR A 265 3.56 1.29 -1.66
N VAL A 266 2.78 1.16 -0.60
CA VAL A 266 2.53 2.22 0.38
C VAL A 266 3.30 1.90 1.64
N VAL A 267 4.13 2.84 2.08
CA VAL A 267 4.80 2.78 3.38
C VAL A 267 4.30 3.89 4.28
N PHE A 268 4.32 3.66 5.58
CA PHE A 268 3.89 4.63 6.57
C PHE A 268 4.66 4.47 7.87
N TRP A 269 4.75 5.56 8.63
CA TRP A 269 5.40 5.55 9.94
C TRP A 269 4.86 6.69 10.80
N ALA A 270 4.99 6.51 12.10
CA ALA A 270 4.62 7.49 13.10
C ALA A 270 5.85 8.22 13.68
N GLU A 271 5.62 9.45 14.10
CA GLU A 271 6.45 10.21 15.01
C GLU A 271 5.65 10.44 16.28
N ALA A 272 5.94 9.62 17.27
CA ALA A 272 5.32 9.61 18.58
C ALA A 272 6.38 9.78 19.67
N SER A 273 5.94 9.86 20.93
CA SER A 273 6.80 9.98 22.12
C SER A 273 7.80 8.83 22.27
N ASP A 274 7.39 7.61 21.96
CA ASP A 274 8.23 6.41 22.02
C ASP A 274 7.86 5.35 20.95
N ALA A 275 8.58 4.23 20.95
CA ALA A 275 8.38 3.15 19.99
C ALA A 275 7.02 2.45 20.13
N ALA A 276 6.48 2.33 21.35
CA ALA A 276 5.22 1.63 21.59
C ALA A 276 4.02 2.45 21.08
N HIS A 277 4.05 3.77 21.27
CA HIS A 277 3.05 4.68 20.73
C HIS A 277 3.13 4.75 19.19
N ALA A 278 4.34 4.75 18.62
CA ALA A 278 4.53 4.69 17.18
C ALA A 278 3.96 3.39 16.58
N GLU A 279 4.27 2.24 17.17
CA GLU A 279 3.77 0.93 16.74
C GLU A 279 2.24 0.84 16.86
N ALA A 280 1.64 1.38 17.93
CA ALA A 280 0.19 1.43 18.08
C ALA A 280 -0.48 2.28 16.99
N ALA A 281 0.08 3.46 16.68
CA ALA A 281 -0.42 4.33 15.62
C ALA A 281 -0.32 3.68 14.22
N GLU A 282 0.78 2.98 13.96
CA GLU A 282 1.03 2.27 12.71
C GLU A 282 0.10 1.05 12.56
N GLY A 283 -0.07 0.27 13.62
CA GLY A 283 -1.03 -0.84 13.67
C GLY A 283 -2.47 -0.36 13.47
N PHE A 284 -2.84 0.77 14.09
CA PHE A 284 -4.15 1.39 13.87
C PHE A 284 -4.37 1.78 12.41
N PHE A 285 -3.38 2.42 11.77
CA PHE A 285 -3.46 2.77 10.34
C PHE A 285 -3.52 1.53 9.43
N ALA A 286 -2.79 0.46 9.74
CA ALA A 286 -2.87 -0.80 9.02
C ALA A 286 -4.29 -1.38 9.09
N MET A 287 -4.89 -1.45 10.29
CA MET A 287 -6.27 -1.92 10.48
C MET A 287 -7.32 -1.08 9.72
N LEU A 288 -7.12 0.23 9.57
CA LEU A 288 -8.03 1.07 8.78
C LEU A 288 -8.02 0.74 7.28
N ASN A 289 -6.94 0.18 6.76
CA ASN A 289 -6.79 -0.14 5.34
C ASN A 289 -6.98 -1.63 5.04
N GLU A 290 -6.66 -2.48 6.01
CA GLU A 290 -6.89 -3.92 5.99
C GLU A 290 -7.73 -4.27 7.23
N PRO A 291 -9.04 -3.95 7.21
CA PRO A 291 -9.92 -4.23 8.34
C PRO A 291 -9.95 -5.74 8.64
N PRO A 292 -9.96 -6.11 9.94
CA PRO A 292 -9.92 -7.50 10.35
C PRO A 292 -11.15 -8.26 9.85
N SER A 293 -10.94 -9.51 9.45
CA SER A 293 -12.03 -10.42 9.08
C SER A 293 -12.78 -10.98 10.29
N ASP A 294 -12.14 -10.97 11.46
CA ASP A 294 -12.77 -11.36 12.72
C ASP A 294 -13.85 -10.34 13.11
N GLU A 295 -15.05 -10.84 13.42
CA GLU A 295 -16.21 -9.99 13.69
C GLU A 295 -16.05 -9.15 14.96
N GLN A 296 -15.36 -9.67 15.99
CA GLN A 296 -15.15 -8.95 17.24
C GLN A 296 -14.13 -7.83 17.05
N GLU A 297 -13.04 -8.08 16.35
CA GLU A 297 -12.05 -7.06 16.02
C GLU A 297 -12.63 -5.98 15.09
N ALA A 298 -13.43 -6.38 14.11
CA ALA A 298 -14.12 -5.44 13.23
C ALA A 298 -15.13 -4.58 14.00
N ALA A 299 -15.85 -5.16 14.97
CA ALA A 299 -16.75 -4.43 15.85
C ALA A 299 -16.02 -3.45 16.76
N LYS A 300 -14.84 -3.81 17.28
CA LYS A 300 -13.98 -2.91 18.08
C LYS A 300 -13.54 -1.71 17.24
N LEU A 301 -13.05 -1.93 16.02
CA LEU A 301 -12.67 -0.85 15.11
C LEU A 301 -13.88 0.04 14.76
N GLY A 302 -15.05 -0.57 14.51
CA GLY A 302 -16.29 0.16 14.27
C GLY A 302 -16.72 1.03 15.45
N SER A 303 -16.64 0.51 16.68
CA SER A 303 -16.93 1.24 17.91
C SER A 303 -15.98 2.43 18.10
N LEU A 304 -14.68 2.21 17.89
CA LEU A 304 -13.66 3.25 17.97
C LEU A 304 -13.95 4.37 16.97
N LEU A 305 -14.20 4.04 15.70
CA LEU A 305 -14.57 5.03 14.68
C LEU A 305 -15.89 5.75 15.00
N GLY A 306 -16.86 5.05 15.60
CA GLY A 306 -18.10 5.65 16.08
C GLY A 306 -17.87 6.70 17.18
N GLN A 307 -16.94 6.46 18.08
CA GLN A 307 -16.56 7.43 19.12
C GLN A 307 -15.78 8.62 18.56
N VAL A 308 -14.87 8.39 17.60
CA VAL A 308 -14.20 9.47 16.87
C VAL A 308 -15.22 10.32 16.09
N ALA A 309 -16.27 9.71 15.53
CA ALA A 309 -17.37 10.42 14.87
C ALA A 309 -18.15 11.34 15.80
N GLN A 310 -18.20 11.02 17.10
CA GLN A 310 -18.79 11.87 18.14
C GLN A 310 -17.84 12.98 18.63
N GLY A 311 -16.64 13.07 18.06
CA GLY A 311 -15.64 14.09 18.39
C GLY A 311 -14.70 13.70 19.53
N ARG A 312 -14.73 12.45 20.00
CA ARG A 312 -13.77 11.98 21.03
C ARG A 312 -12.36 11.86 20.43
N PRO A 313 -11.32 12.43 21.07
CA PRO A 313 -9.92 12.25 20.69
C PRO A 313 -9.49 10.78 20.75
N LEU A 314 -8.55 10.35 19.88
CA LEU A 314 -8.07 8.96 19.91
C LEU A 314 -7.40 8.60 21.24
N ALA A 315 -6.68 9.53 21.86
CA ALA A 315 -5.97 9.32 23.12
C ALA A 315 -6.90 8.97 24.30
N GLU A 316 -8.18 9.39 24.26
CA GLU A 316 -9.17 9.00 25.27
C GLU A 316 -9.69 7.58 25.05
N LEU A 317 -9.59 7.06 23.82
CA LEU A 317 -10.07 5.73 23.43
C LEU A 317 -8.98 4.67 23.63
N ASP A 318 -7.74 5.02 23.29
CA ASP A 318 -6.54 4.25 23.56
C ASP A 318 -5.41 5.24 23.89
N PRO A 319 -4.90 5.26 25.13
CA PRO A 319 -3.81 6.15 25.55
C PRO A 319 -2.55 6.04 24.69
N ARG A 320 -2.36 4.91 23.99
CA ARG A 320 -1.23 4.71 23.07
C ARG A 320 -1.36 5.50 21.76
N LEU A 321 -2.55 6.02 21.45
CA LEU A 321 -2.84 6.79 20.23
C LEU A 321 -2.84 8.30 20.54
N GLU A 322 -1.66 8.84 20.86
CA GLU A 322 -1.51 10.25 21.24
C GLU A 322 -1.97 11.22 20.14
N SER A 323 -2.74 12.24 20.52
CA SER A 323 -3.23 13.28 19.60
C SER A 323 -2.13 14.06 18.86
N GLY A 324 -0.94 14.18 19.48
CA GLY A 324 0.21 14.86 18.89
C GLY A 324 1.01 14.05 17.87
N THR A 325 0.70 12.76 17.71
CA THR A 325 1.43 11.86 16.82
C THR A 325 1.37 12.36 15.38
N ARG A 326 2.53 12.74 14.82
CA ARG A 326 2.61 13.01 13.37
C ARG A 326 2.69 11.68 12.64
N PHE A 327 1.96 11.57 11.55
CA PHE A 327 1.84 10.36 10.78
C PHE A 327 2.13 10.64 9.31
N PHE A 328 2.91 9.76 8.72
CA PHE A 328 3.43 9.93 7.37
C PHE A 328 3.03 8.74 6.51
N VAL A 329 2.55 9.00 5.29
CA VAL A 329 2.15 7.97 4.33
C VAL A 329 2.73 8.31 2.96
N LEU A 330 3.48 7.38 2.38
CA LEU A 330 4.14 7.52 1.09
C LEU A 330 3.75 6.37 0.15
N GLY A 331 3.09 6.70 -0.96
CA GLY A 331 2.77 5.75 -2.03
C GLY A 331 3.80 5.83 -3.16
N LEU A 332 4.51 4.73 -3.43
CA LEU A 332 5.51 4.61 -4.49
C LEU A 332 5.06 3.62 -5.57
N ALA A 333 5.11 4.06 -6.82
CA ALA A 333 4.87 3.20 -7.97
C ALA A 333 6.13 3.03 -8.83
N PRO A 334 6.29 1.85 -9.46
CA PRO A 334 7.38 1.63 -10.40
C PRO A 334 7.17 2.42 -11.69
N ASN A 335 8.26 2.95 -12.26
CA ASN A 335 8.31 3.55 -13.58
C ASN A 335 9.66 3.23 -14.25
N ALA A 336 9.75 2.04 -14.84
CA ALA A 336 11.00 1.49 -15.37
C ALA A 336 12.13 1.53 -14.33
N ALA A 337 13.20 2.30 -14.58
CA ALA A 337 14.34 2.45 -13.67
C ALA A 337 14.14 3.52 -12.57
N ARG A 338 12.97 4.16 -12.52
CA ARG A 338 12.63 5.24 -11.57
C ARG A 338 11.43 4.89 -10.72
N LEU A 339 11.33 5.53 -9.57
CA LEU A 339 10.14 5.50 -8.74
C LEU A 339 9.33 6.77 -8.94
N SER A 340 8.01 6.62 -9.02
CA SER A 340 7.07 7.74 -9.04
C SER A 340 6.35 7.83 -7.70
N VAL A 341 6.33 9.02 -7.11
CA VAL A 341 5.51 9.28 -5.91
C VAL A 341 4.06 9.44 -6.34
N ARG A 342 3.21 8.44 -6.06
CA ARG A 342 1.77 8.47 -6.36
C ARG A 342 1.04 9.44 -5.45
N PHE A 343 1.38 9.41 -4.16
CA PHE A 343 0.84 10.33 -3.17
C PHE A 343 1.77 10.40 -1.95
N TRP A 344 1.67 11.52 -1.24
CA TRP A 344 2.33 11.78 0.03
C TRP A 344 1.34 12.46 0.97
N CYS A 345 1.27 11.99 2.20
CA CYS A 345 0.49 12.61 3.27
C CYS A 345 1.37 12.73 4.52
N ALA A 346 1.36 13.91 5.12
CA ALA A 346 1.95 14.17 6.43
C ALA A 346 0.92 14.96 7.22
N ASP A 347 0.34 14.36 8.24
CA ASP A 347 -0.69 14.98 9.08
C ASP A 347 -0.62 14.39 10.50
N THR A 348 -1.58 14.73 11.36
CA THR A 348 -1.75 14.11 12.68
C THR A 348 -2.60 12.84 12.59
N LEU A 349 -2.34 11.88 13.47
CA LEU A 349 -3.11 10.63 13.54
C LEU A 349 -4.62 10.90 13.75
N ASP A 350 -4.97 11.85 14.62
CA ASP A 350 -6.35 12.26 14.87
C ASP A 350 -7.04 12.80 13.61
N ARG A 351 -6.32 13.59 12.80
CA ARG A 351 -6.88 14.13 11.56
C ARG A 351 -7.07 13.04 10.52
N LEU A 352 -6.14 12.10 10.40
CA LEU A 352 -6.32 10.92 9.56
C LEU A 352 -7.55 10.11 10.00
N ALA A 353 -7.70 9.79 11.28
CA ALA A 353 -8.86 9.05 11.79
C ALA A 353 -10.18 9.75 11.47
N ARG A 354 -10.25 11.07 11.65
CA ARG A 354 -11.43 11.87 11.26
C ARG A 354 -11.72 11.79 9.76
N HIS A 355 -10.71 11.77 8.90
CA HIS A 355 -10.92 11.59 7.47
C HIS A 355 -11.46 10.19 7.12
N TYR A 356 -11.03 9.13 7.83
CA TYR A 356 -11.58 7.78 7.68
C TYR A 356 -13.04 7.70 8.16
N VAL A 357 -13.36 8.30 9.30
CA VAL A 357 -14.75 8.43 9.77
C VAL A 357 -15.61 9.11 8.70
N GLN A 358 -15.12 10.21 8.14
CA GLN A 358 -15.84 10.92 7.09
C GLN A 358 -15.99 10.07 5.82
N HIS A 359 -14.95 9.31 5.44
CA HIS A 359 -15.00 8.36 4.34
C HIS A 359 -16.08 7.29 4.55
N HIS A 360 -16.16 6.70 5.75
CA HIS A 360 -17.16 5.70 6.08
C HIS A 360 -18.58 6.28 6.05
N ARG A 361 -18.77 7.50 6.57
CA ARG A 361 -20.04 8.22 6.49
C ARG A 361 -20.46 8.51 5.05
N ASP A 362 -19.51 8.91 4.21
CA ASP A 362 -19.76 9.16 2.78
C ASP A 362 -20.25 7.87 2.09
N LEU A 363 -19.68 6.71 2.42
CA LEU A 363 -20.03 5.38 1.90
C LEU A 363 -21.35 4.80 2.43
N GLN A 364 -21.85 5.29 3.56
CA GLN A 364 -22.95 4.67 4.30
C GLN A 364 -24.21 4.45 3.43
N LEU A 365 -24.75 3.24 3.40
CA LEU A 365 -26.01 2.89 2.72
C LEU A 365 -26.82 1.96 3.61
N GLU A 366 -28.14 2.01 3.48
CA GLU A 366 -29.06 1.07 4.13
C GLU A 366 -29.98 0.40 3.10
N PRO A 367 -30.01 -0.95 3.03
CA PRO A 367 -29.17 -1.88 3.82
C PRO A 367 -27.68 -1.78 3.46
N THR A 368 -26.81 -2.05 4.45
CA THR A 368 -25.35 -2.00 4.25
C THR A 368 -24.91 -3.09 3.24
N PRO A 369 -24.09 -2.76 2.22
CA PRO A 369 -23.76 -3.68 1.14
C PRO A 369 -22.63 -4.67 1.45
N TRP A 370 -22.15 -4.68 2.70
CA TRP A 370 -21.12 -5.58 3.23
C TRP A 370 -21.43 -5.93 4.68
N LYS A 371 -20.81 -7.00 5.18
CA LYS A 371 -20.89 -7.38 6.60
C LYS A 371 -19.82 -6.64 7.40
N GLY A 372 -20.15 -6.24 8.63
CA GLY A 372 -19.21 -5.58 9.52
C GLY A 372 -18.82 -4.16 9.07
N ILE A 373 -17.53 -3.84 9.16
CA ILE A 373 -17.00 -2.51 8.83
C ILE A 373 -16.81 -2.30 7.33
N ALA A 374 -16.79 -1.05 6.89
CA ALA A 374 -16.50 -0.69 5.50
C ALA A 374 -15.19 -1.32 5.01
N PRO A 375 -15.16 -1.88 3.79
CA PRO A 375 -13.95 -2.47 3.22
C PRO A 375 -12.81 -1.45 3.03
N GLY A 376 -11.59 -1.97 3.04
CA GLY A 376 -10.38 -1.20 2.77
C GLY A 376 -10.37 -0.53 1.39
N SER A 377 -9.57 0.55 1.28
CA SER A 377 -9.45 1.38 0.07
C SER A 377 -9.06 0.57 -1.18
N TRP A 378 -8.22 -0.45 -1.02
CA TRP A 378 -7.86 -1.40 -2.08
C TRP A 378 -9.09 -2.09 -2.69
N TRP A 379 -9.93 -2.68 -1.83
CA TRP A 379 -11.11 -3.41 -2.28
C TRP A 379 -12.15 -2.49 -2.93
N LEU A 380 -12.26 -1.25 -2.45
CA LEU A 380 -13.09 -0.22 -3.07
C LEU A 380 -12.57 0.16 -4.46
N ALA A 381 -11.26 0.30 -4.65
CA ALA A 381 -10.66 0.57 -5.94
C ALA A 381 -10.96 -0.54 -6.97
N LEU A 382 -10.95 -1.82 -6.53
CA LEU A 382 -11.33 -2.97 -7.37
C LEU A 382 -12.74 -2.86 -7.97
N GLN A 383 -13.66 -2.13 -7.33
CA GLN A 383 -15.02 -1.95 -7.85
C GLN A 383 -15.09 -1.13 -9.14
N THR A 384 -14.00 -0.46 -9.50
CA THR A 384 -13.87 0.31 -10.74
C THR A 384 -13.42 -0.53 -11.94
N ALA A 385 -12.90 -1.73 -11.68
CA ALA A 385 -12.52 -2.70 -12.70
C ALA A 385 -13.76 -3.29 -13.40
N PRO A 386 -13.65 -3.67 -14.69
CA PRO A 386 -14.70 -4.38 -15.40
C PRO A 386 -14.95 -5.77 -14.81
N MET A 387 -16.21 -6.20 -14.79
CA MET A 387 -16.62 -7.53 -14.34
C MET A 387 -17.31 -8.25 -15.50
N HIS A 388 -16.61 -9.17 -16.17
CA HIS A 388 -17.18 -9.90 -17.32
C HIS A 388 -17.60 -11.31 -16.90
N GLY A 389 -18.83 -11.72 -17.28
CA GLY A 389 -19.27 -13.11 -17.20
C GLY A 389 -19.19 -13.76 -15.81
N GLY A 390 -19.41 -13.00 -14.74
CA GLY A 390 -19.33 -13.49 -13.36
C GLY A 390 -17.91 -13.63 -12.80
N GLN A 391 -16.88 -13.19 -13.53
CA GLN A 391 -15.51 -13.16 -13.01
C GLN A 391 -15.33 -12.08 -11.92
N LYS A 392 -14.46 -12.37 -10.96
CA LYS A 392 -14.04 -11.40 -9.94
C LYS A 392 -13.22 -10.27 -10.60
N PRO A 393 -13.34 -9.02 -10.12
CA PRO A 393 -12.54 -7.91 -10.61
C PRO A 393 -11.05 -8.21 -10.40
N LYS A 394 -10.21 -7.86 -11.38
CA LYS A 394 -8.77 -8.04 -11.30
C LYS A 394 -8.07 -6.74 -10.92
N ALA A 395 -7.03 -6.89 -10.11
CA ALA A 395 -6.12 -5.83 -9.72
C ALA A 395 -5.58 -5.02 -10.92
N ASP A 396 -5.14 -5.74 -11.95
CA ASP A 396 -4.45 -5.16 -13.12
C ASP A 396 -5.37 -4.32 -14.00
N ASP A 397 -6.70 -4.47 -13.87
CA ASP A 397 -7.67 -3.70 -14.63
C ASP A 397 -8.06 -2.38 -13.94
N VAL A 398 -7.59 -2.14 -12.71
CA VAL A 398 -7.80 -0.88 -11.98
C VAL A 398 -6.80 0.14 -12.46
N SER A 399 -7.26 1.34 -12.84
CA SER A 399 -6.36 2.45 -13.17
C SER A 399 -5.47 2.80 -11.97
N PRO A 400 -4.13 2.72 -12.11
CA PRO A 400 -3.19 3.06 -11.04
C PRO A 400 -3.37 4.48 -10.50
N GLN A 401 -3.59 5.45 -11.39
CA GLN A 401 -3.81 6.85 -11.04
C GLN A 401 -5.08 7.01 -10.21
N LEU A 402 -6.17 6.36 -10.63
CA LEU A 402 -7.44 6.41 -9.89
C LEU A 402 -7.31 5.82 -8.49
N ALA A 403 -6.63 4.68 -8.35
CA ALA A 403 -6.42 4.05 -7.04
C ALA A 403 -5.60 4.96 -6.11
N GLY A 404 -4.52 5.57 -6.61
CA GLY A 404 -3.71 6.52 -5.86
C GLY A 404 -4.47 7.80 -5.47
N GLU A 405 -5.26 8.37 -6.39
CA GLU A 405 -6.07 9.57 -6.12
C GLU A 405 -7.23 9.30 -5.16
N LEU A 406 -7.86 8.12 -5.24
CA LEU A 406 -8.85 7.66 -4.27
C LEU A 406 -8.23 7.62 -2.87
N MET A 407 -7.09 6.94 -2.72
CA MET A 407 -6.39 6.85 -1.43
C MET A 407 -5.98 8.23 -0.92
N ARG A 408 -5.41 9.09 -1.76
CA ARG A 408 -5.07 10.46 -1.40
C ARG A 408 -6.29 11.25 -0.90
N SER A 409 -7.45 11.06 -1.52
CA SER A 409 -8.70 11.72 -1.11
C SER A 409 -9.20 11.21 0.24
N ILE A 410 -9.00 9.93 0.55
CA ILE A 410 -9.29 9.35 1.87
C ILE A 410 -8.34 9.97 2.90
N LEU A 411 -7.03 9.94 2.66
CA LEU A 411 -6.01 10.43 3.60
C LEU A 411 -6.14 11.93 3.89
N THR A 412 -6.46 12.75 2.90
CA THR A 412 -6.48 14.22 3.03
C THR A 412 -7.86 14.81 3.28
N GLY A 413 -8.92 13.99 3.21
CA GLY A 413 -10.30 14.47 3.25
C GLY A 413 -10.73 15.30 2.04
N SER A 414 -9.89 15.39 1.00
CA SER A 414 -10.19 16.13 -0.23
C SER A 414 -11.32 15.49 -1.03
N ARG A 415 -11.83 16.25 -2.01
CA ARG A 415 -12.79 15.74 -2.98
C ARG A 415 -12.20 14.53 -3.71
N TYR A 416 -13.01 13.49 -3.90
CA TYR A 416 -12.63 12.35 -4.74
C TYR A 416 -12.36 12.78 -6.19
N PRO A 417 -11.53 12.04 -6.93
CA PRO A 417 -11.32 12.31 -8.34
C PRO A 417 -12.63 12.12 -9.12
N GLN A 418 -12.93 13.06 -10.03
CA GLN A 418 -14.16 13.01 -10.84
C GLN A 418 -14.24 11.75 -11.71
N SER A 419 -13.08 11.22 -12.10
CA SER A 419 -12.94 9.97 -12.84
C SER A 419 -13.53 8.77 -12.11
N LEU A 420 -13.63 8.80 -10.77
CA LEU A 420 -14.23 7.71 -9.98
C LEU A 420 -15.70 7.52 -10.34
N LEU A 421 -16.49 8.60 -10.32
CA LEU A 421 -17.92 8.52 -10.61
C LEU A 421 -18.17 8.20 -12.08
N SER A 422 -17.43 8.82 -13.00
CA SER A 422 -17.59 8.53 -14.43
C SER A 422 -17.24 7.07 -14.76
N ASN A 423 -16.23 6.49 -14.11
CA ASN A 423 -15.88 5.08 -14.29
C ASN A 423 -16.98 4.16 -13.76
N LEU A 424 -17.51 4.41 -12.55
CA LEU A 424 -18.60 3.60 -11.99
C LEU A 424 -19.86 3.64 -12.87
N VAL A 425 -20.26 4.83 -13.31
CA VAL A 425 -21.40 5.02 -14.23
C VAL A 425 -21.15 4.30 -15.56
N MET A 426 -19.93 4.36 -16.10
CA MET A 426 -19.57 3.62 -17.31
C MET A 426 -19.65 2.10 -17.07
N ARG A 427 -19.21 1.60 -15.92
CA ARG A 427 -19.30 0.17 -15.58
C ARG A 427 -20.74 -0.32 -15.53
N PHE A 428 -21.65 0.42 -14.90
CA PHE A 428 -23.08 0.05 -14.90
C PHE A 428 -23.66 -0.10 -16.30
N ARG A 429 -23.18 0.66 -17.28
CA ARG A 429 -23.63 0.60 -18.67
C ARG A 429 -22.95 -0.52 -19.46
N SER A 430 -21.66 -0.75 -19.22
CA SER A 430 -20.86 -1.69 -20.01
C SER A 430 -21.00 -3.13 -19.53
N ASP A 431 -20.91 -3.35 -18.22
CA ASP A 431 -20.87 -4.69 -17.62
C ASP A 431 -22.16 -5.05 -16.86
N GLY A 432 -23.06 -4.09 -16.64
CA GLY A 432 -24.38 -4.31 -16.03
C GLY A 432 -24.35 -4.64 -14.54
N HIS A 433 -23.18 -4.66 -13.90
CA HIS A 433 -23.04 -5.01 -12.49
C HIS A 433 -23.31 -3.81 -11.58
N ILE A 434 -24.55 -3.68 -11.14
CA ILE A 434 -25.01 -2.65 -10.19
C ILE A 434 -24.92 -3.23 -8.77
N THR A 435 -23.72 -3.28 -8.20
CA THR A 435 -23.47 -3.82 -6.86
C THR A 435 -23.60 -2.75 -5.80
N GLY A 436 -24.00 -3.12 -4.58
CA GLY A 436 -24.11 -2.18 -3.47
C GLY A 436 -22.82 -1.42 -3.17
N ALA A 437 -21.66 -2.04 -3.40
CA ALA A 437 -20.35 -1.40 -3.27
C ALA A 437 -20.11 -0.27 -4.29
N ARG A 438 -20.43 -0.50 -5.57
CA ARG A 438 -20.33 0.54 -6.59
C ARG A 438 -21.32 1.69 -6.32
N ILE A 439 -22.50 1.37 -5.78
CA ILE A 439 -23.49 2.38 -5.35
C ILE A 439 -22.97 3.18 -4.15
N ALA A 440 -22.36 2.53 -3.17
CA ALA A 440 -21.76 3.18 -2.01
C ALA A 440 -20.68 4.19 -2.44
N LEU A 441 -19.85 3.83 -3.42
CA LEU A 441 -18.87 4.73 -3.99
C LEU A 441 -19.50 5.91 -4.75
N CYS A 442 -20.58 5.68 -5.51
CA CYS A 442 -21.33 6.77 -6.15
C CYS A 442 -21.88 7.75 -5.10
N LYS A 443 -22.49 7.22 -4.04
CA LYS A 443 -22.95 8.01 -2.91
C LYS A 443 -21.79 8.76 -2.26
N ALA A 444 -20.65 8.11 -2.03
CA ALA A 444 -19.51 8.73 -1.37
C ALA A 444 -18.98 9.93 -2.16
N VAL A 445 -18.89 9.81 -3.50
CA VAL A 445 -18.50 10.94 -4.36
C VAL A 445 -19.46 12.11 -4.22
N LEU A 446 -20.75 11.85 -4.34
CA LEU A 446 -21.79 12.88 -4.33
C LEU A 446 -21.98 13.52 -2.95
N ALA A 447 -22.00 12.71 -1.88
CA ALA A 447 -22.12 13.17 -0.50
C ALA A 447 -20.92 14.03 -0.09
N ARG A 448 -19.69 13.59 -0.41
CA ARG A 448 -18.49 14.37 -0.15
C ARG A 448 -18.48 15.67 -0.96
N ALA A 449 -18.87 15.61 -2.23
CA ALA A 449 -18.95 16.78 -3.09
C ALA A 449 -19.93 17.83 -2.54
N ALA A 450 -21.10 17.39 -2.08
CA ALA A 450 -22.11 18.23 -1.44
C ALA A 450 -21.60 18.83 -0.12
N ARG A 451 -21.04 18.02 0.77
CA ARG A 451 -20.50 18.49 2.06
C ARG A 451 -19.42 19.57 1.89
N LEU A 452 -18.49 19.38 0.96
CA LEU A 452 -17.44 20.37 0.69
C LEU A 452 -17.97 21.63 0.00
N ALA A 453 -19.06 21.55 -0.76
CA ALA A 453 -19.71 22.70 -1.36
C ALA A 453 -20.63 23.46 -0.37
N ALA A 454 -21.14 22.79 0.66
CA ALA A 454 -21.92 23.45 1.71
C ALA A 454 -21.10 24.49 2.48
N HIS A 455 -19.78 24.30 2.55
CA HIS A 455 -18.84 25.27 3.15
C HIS A 455 -18.64 26.52 2.27
N SER A 456 -19.19 26.55 1.04
CA SER A 456 -19.12 27.68 0.11
C SER A 456 -20.50 28.32 -0.16
N ASN A 457 -21.38 28.37 0.84
CA ASN A 457 -22.74 28.96 0.76
C ASN A 457 -23.70 28.33 -0.26
N SER A 458 -23.40 27.14 -0.76
CA SER A 458 -24.37 26.35 -1.54
C SER A 458 -25.17 25.44 -0.61
N HIS A 459 -26.47 25.23 -0.88
CA HIS A 459 -27.30 24.28 -0.15
C HIS A 459 -27.55 23.04 -1.02
N PRO A 460 -26.54 22.18 -1.24
CA PRO A 460 -26.71 20.98 -2.06
C PRO A 460 -27.64 19.99 -1.35
N GLN A 461 -28.59 19.43 -2.10
CA GLN A 461 -29.46 18.39 -1.59
C GLN A 461 -28.65 17.17 -1.15
N GLU A 462 -28.81 16.79 0.12
CA GLU A 462 -28.15 15.63 0.72
C GLU A 462 -28.49 14.35 -0.07
N VAL A 463 -27.52 13.46 -0.17
CA VAL A 463 -27.72 12.15 -0.80
C VAL A 463 -28.22 11.19 0.28
N PRO A 464 -29.44 10.66 0.16
CA PRO A 464 -30.03 9.88 1.24
C PRO A 464 -29.24 8.60 1.51
N VAL A 465 -29.29 8.12 2.76
CA VAL A 465 -28.64 6.86 3.19
C VAL A 465 -29.52 5.64 2.89
N SER A 466 -30.84 5.81 2.93
CA SER A 466 -31.84 4.77 2.68
C SER A 466 -32.90 5.28 1.70
N LEU A 467 -33.95 4.48 1.44
CA LEU A 467 -35.04 4.90 0.57
C LEU A 467 -35.74 6.16 1.10
N ASP A 468 -35.42 7.30 0.51
CA ASP A 468 -36.16 8.54 0.71
C ASP A 468 -37.31 8.68 -0.32
N ARG A 469 -38.55 8.61 0.17
CA ARG A 469 -39.74 8.78 -0.67
C ARG A 469 -40.05 10.24 -1.00
N HIS A 470 -39.49 11.19 -0.25
CA HIS A 470 -39.74 12.62 -0.36
C HIS A 470 -38.73 13.35 -1.28
N SER A 471 -37.66 12.68 -1.70
CA SER A 471 -36.70 13.24 -2.65
C SER A 471 -37.38 13.69 -3.94
N THR A 472 -37.20 14.96 -4.29
CA THR A 472 -37.66 15.57 -5.56
C THR A 472 -36.62 15.55 -6.68
N HIS A 473 -35.44 14.97 -6.44
CA HIS A 473 -34.34 15.00 -7.41
C HIS A 473 -34.65 14.12 -8.63
N PRO A 474 -34.64 14.66 -9.87
CA PRO A 474 -35.05 13.90 -11.07
C PRO A 474 -34.25 12.60 -11.28
N GLY A 475 -32.92 12.65 -11.17
CA GLY A 475 -32.08 11.44 -11.29
C GLY A 475 -32.47 10.34 -10.30
N TYR A 476 -32.68 10.68 -9.02
CA TYR A 476 -33.04 9.71 -7.98
C TYR A 476 -34.45 9.14 -8.19
N LEU A 477 -35.42 9.99 -8.51
CA LEU A 477 -36.79 9.59 -8.84
C LEU A 477 -36.85 8.67 -10.06
N LEU A 478 -36.11 8.95 -11.12
CA LEU A 478 -36.02 8.09 -12.30
C LEU A 478 -35.41 6.73 -11.97
N GLY A 479 -34.41 6.68 -11.08
CA GLY A 479 -33.86 5.43 -10.56
C GLY A 479 -34.91 4.59 -9.83
N ARG A 480 -35.68 5.22 -8.93
CA ARG A 480 -36.81 4.57 -8.22
C ARG A 480 -37.88 4.09 -9.21
N LEU A 481 -38.24 4.92 -10.18
CA LEU A 481 -39.20 4.57 -11.22
C LEU A 481 -38.73 3.34 -11.99
N PHE A 482 -37.48 3.35 -12.46
CA PHE A 482 -36.90 2.24 -13.20
C PHE A 482 -36.94 0.94 -12.40
N ALA A 483 -36.63 0.99 -11.11
CA ALA A 483 -36.78 -0.16 -10.23
C ALA A 483 -38.24 -0.63 -10.24
N GLU A 484 -39.25 0.23 -10.01
CA GLU A 484 -40.68 -0.20 -9.95
C GLU A 484 -41.19 -0.76 -11.27
N LEU A 485 -40.71 -0.26 -12.41
CA LEU A 485 -41.03 -0.84 -13.72
C LEU A 485 -40.47 -2.27 -13.84
N GLU A 486 -39.27 -2.52 -13.30
CA GLU A 486 -38.68 -3.86 -13.24
C GLU A 486 -39.46 -4.77 -12.28
N ASN A 487 -40.00 -4.20 -11.19
CA ASN A 487 -40.88 -4.90 -10.25
C ASN A 487 -42.14 -5.41 -10.94
N ALA A 488 -42.79 -4.54 -11.73
CA ALA A 488 -43.97 -4.89 -12.50
C ALA A 488 -43.66 -6.04 -13.48
N GLN A 489 -42.52 -5.97 -14.17
CA GLN A 489 -42.08 -7.02 -15.09
C GLN A 489 -41.92 -8.37 -14.37
N ARG A 490 -41.16 -8.41 -13.26
CA ARG A 490 -40.96 -9.63 -12.46
C ARG A 490 -42.26 -10.15 -11.88
N GLY A 491 -43.11 -9.27 -11.37
CA GLY A 491 -44.42 -9.63 -10.83
C GLY A 491 -45.31 -10.35 -11.85
N ALA A 492 -45.30 -9.87 -13.10
CA ALA A 492 -46.12 -10.39 -14.20
C ALA A 492 -45.59 -11.68 -14.85
N LEU A 493 -44.27 -11.77 -15.02
CA LEU A 493 -43.61 -12.84 -15.79
C LEU A 493 -42.95 -13.90 -14.91
N GLY A 494 -42.79 -13.66 -13.60
CA GLY A 494 -42.09 -14.56 -12.68
C GLY A 494 -40.58 -14.31 -12.64
N ASP A 495 -39.85 -15.18 -11.92
CA ASP A 495 -38.40 -15.03 -11.73
C ASP A 495 -37.56 -15.63 -12.88
N GLN A 496 -38.14 -16.48 -13.73
CA GLN A 496 -37.48 -17.10 -14.89
C GLN A 496 -37.57 -16.23 -16.16
N ILE A 497 -37.02 -15.02 -16.10
CA ILE A 497 -37.00 -14.10 -17.26
C ILE A 497 -35.62 -14.13 -17.91
N ASN A 498 -35.55 -14.41 -19.22
CA ASN A 498 -34.29 -14.47 -19.99
C ASN A 498 -33.52 -13.14 -20.01
N ALA A 499 -34.22 -12.00 -19.98
CA ALA A 499 -33.62 -10.67 -19.88
C ALA A 499 -34.61 -9.68 -19.27
N THR A 500 -34.18 -8.99 -18.23
CA THR A 500 -34.96 -7.95 -17.54
C THR A 500 -34.86 -6.61 -18.26
N ILE A 501 -35.73 -5.65 -17.90
CA ILE A 501 -35.57 -4.27 -18.39
C ILE A 501 -34.24 -3.66 -17.95
N ARG A 502 -33.68 -4.08 -16.81
CA ARG A 502 -32.35 -3.68 -16.36
C ARG A 502 -31.28 -4.08 -17.37
N ASP A 503 -31.29 -5.33 -17.82
CA ASP A 503 -30.27 -5.85 -18.74
C ASP A 503 -30.29 -5.12 -20.10
N ARG A 504 -31.47 -4.70 -20.55
CA ARG A 504 -31.66 -4.11 -21.90
C ARG A 504 -31.62 -2.58 -21.91
N TYR A 505 -32.14 -1.93 -20.87
CA TYR A 505 -32.47 -0.51 -20.92
C TYR A 505 -31.76 0.33 -19.86
N TYR A 506 -30.99 -0.25 -18.93
CA TYR A 506 -30.36 0.55 -17.86
C TYR A 506 -29.50 1.69 -18.40
N GLY A 507 -28.66 1.42 -19.41
CA GLY A 507 -27.77 2.45 -19.96
C GLY A 507 -28.49 3.60 -20.64
N ALA A 508 -29.56 3.30 -21.38
CA ALA A 508 -30.37 4.33 -22.04
C ALA A 508 -31.31 5.05 -21.05
N ALA A 509 -31.87 4.35 -20.07
CA ALA A 509 -32.73 4.94 -19.04
C ALA A 509 -31.95 5.88 -18.11
N SER A 510 -30.70 5.53 -17.75
CA SER A 510 -29.85 6.38 -16.92
C SER A 510 -29.28 7.58 -17.69
N ALA A 511 -28.95 7.46 -18.97
CA ALA A 511 -28.33 8.56 -19.73
C ALA A 511 -29.36 9.46 -20.46
N THR A 512 -30.40 8.88 -21.06
CA THR A 512 -31.40 9.56 -21.90
C THR A 512 -32.84 9.16 -21.51
N PRO A 513 -33.34 9.59 -20.35
CA PRO A 513 -34.63 9.12 -19.84
C PRO A 513 -35.81 9.33 -20.80
N ALA A 514 -35.90 10.51 -21.42
CA ALA A 514 -37.03 10.88 -22.28
C ALA A 514 -37.27 9.93 -23.48
N SER A 515 -36.22 9.25 -23.97
CA SER A 515 -36.35 8.34 -25.12
C SER A 515 -36.82 6.93 -24.74
N VAL A 516 -36.75 6.55 -23.46
CA VAL A 516 -36.97 5.17 -23.01
C VAL A 516 -38.15 5.03 -22.05
N PHE A 517 -38.30 5.94 -21.09
CA PHE A 517 -39.34 5.83 -20.05
C PHE A 517 -40.77 5.79 -20.58
N PRO A 518 -41.17 6.56 -21.62
CA PRO A 518 -42.53 6.47 -22.17
C PRO A 518 -42.89 5.06 -22.66
N MET A 519 -41.93 4.39 -23.32
CA MET A 519 -42.11 3.01 -23.76
C MET A 519 -42.16 2.04 -22.58
N LEU A 520 -41.27 2.19 -21.58
CA LEU A 520 -41.26 1.31 -20.40
C LEU A 520 -42.56 1.43 -19.59
N LEU A 521 -43.11 2.64 -19.45
CA LEU A 521 -44.39 2.88 -18.77
C LEU A 521 -45.55 2.20 -19.50
N ARG A 522 -45.61 2.30 -20.83
CA ARG A 522 -46.61 1.59 -21.63
C ARG A 522 -46.52 0.07 -21.44
N ASN A 523 -45.30 -0.48 -21.40
CA ASN A 523 -45.10 -1.90 -21.16
C ASN A 523 -45.49 -2.31 -19.73
N ALA A 524 -45.22 -1.47 -18.74
CA ALA A 524 -45.59 -1.71 -17.35
C ALA A 524 -47.12 -1.83 -17.17
N GLN A 525 -47.93 -1.09 -17.92
CA GLN A 525 -49.40 -1.23 -17.89
C GLN A 525 -49.87 -2.64 -18.30
N ASN A 526 -49.20 -3.24 -19.29
CA ASN A 526 -49.46 -4.61 -19.71
C ASN A 526 -49.07 -5.61 -18.61
N HIS A 527 -47.93 -5.37 -17.96
CA HIS A 527 -47.47 -6.19 -16.83
C HIS A 527 -48.43 -6.12 -15.64
N LEU A 528 -48.85 -4.92 -15.22
CA LEU A 528 -49.80 -4.71 -14.12
C LEU A 528 -51.16 -5.38 -14.42
N SER A 529 -51.64 -5.25 -15.66
CA SER A 529 -52.88 -5.92 -16.10
C SER A 529 -52.77 -7.45 -16.04
N ASN A 530 -51.62 -8.01 -16.40
CA ASN A 530 -51.35 -9.44 -16.28
C ASN A 530 -51.31 -9.89 -14.81
N MET A 531 -50.65 -9.12 -13.94
CA MET A 531 -50.60 -9.39 -12.49
C MET A 531 -51.99 -9.40 -11.84
N ARG A 532 -52.86 -8.46 -12.21
CA ARG A 532 -54.26 -8.42 -11.72
C ARG A 532 -55.06 -9.67 -12.10
N LYS A 533 -54.77 -10.26 -13.26
CA LYS A 533 -55.43 -11.50 -13.73
C LYS A 533 -54.91 -12.78 -13.06
N LYS A 534 -53.74 -12.75 -12.42
CA LYS A 534 -53.04 -13.91 -11.83
C LYS A 534 -52.96 -13.86 -10.30
N ASP A 535 -53.99 -13.35 -9.63
CA ASP A 535 -54.07 -13.19 -8.17
C ASP A 535 -52.98 -12.35 -7.49
N LYS A 536 -52.22 -11.53 -8.26
CA LYS A 536 -51.24 -10.55 -7.73
C LYS A 536 -51.79 -9.13 -7.73
N GLY A 537 -53.12 -8.98 -7.62
CA GLY A 537 -53.81 -7.69 -7.71
C GLY A 537 -53.36 -6.65 -6.67
N GLY A 538 -53.18 -7.06 -5.41
CA GLY A 538 -52.71 -6.16 -4.34
C GLY A 538 -51.29 -5.62 -4.56
N LEU A 539 -50.38 -6.48 -5.05
CA LEU A 539 -49.03 -6.06 -5.41
C LEU A 539 -49.04 -5.13 -6.62
N ALA A 540 -49.86 -5.42 -7.64
CA ALA A 540 -50.02 -4.55 -8.81
C ALA A 540 -50.52 -3.15 -8.41
N HIS A 541 -51.51 -3.07 -7.52
CA HIS A 541 -52.00 -1.79 -7.01
C HIS A 541 -50.93 -1.01 -6.23
N THR A 542 -50.12 -1.71 -5.44
CA THR A 542 -49.01 -1.09 -4.69
C THR A 542 -47.95 -0.51 -5.62
N ILE A 543 -47.55 -1.26 -6.65
CA ILE A 543 -46.57 -0.81 -7.66
C ILE A 543 -47.11 0.39 -8.44
N GLU A 544 -48.38 0.33 -8.88
CA GLU A 544 -49.02 1.42 -9.61
C GLU A 544 -49.11 2.70 -8.79
N LYS A 545 -49.48 2.59 -7.51
CA LYS A 545 -49.50 3.73 -6.58
C LYS A 545 -48.11 4.34 -6.40
N GLU A 546 -47.08 3.52 -6.29
CA GLU A 546 -45.69 3.99 -6.17
C GLU A 546 -45.22 4.66 -7.46
N ILE A 547 -45.54 4.10 -8.64
CA ILE A 547 -45.24 4.72 -9.93
C ILE A 547 -45.92 6.09 -10.04
N GLY A 548 -47.20 6.20 -9.68
CA GLY A 548 -47.93 7.47 -9.67
C GLY A 548 -47.24 8.51 -8.80
N ALA A 549 -46.94 8.17 -7.55
CA ALA A 549 -46.26 9.07 -6.62
C ALA A 549 -44.87 9.53 -7.10
N ILE A 550 -44.13 8.66 -7.81
CA ILE A 550 -42.82 9.03 -8.38
C ILE A 550 -42.98 9.97 -9.59
N ILE A 551 -43.96 9.71 -10.46
CA ILE A 551 -44.25 10.56 -11.63
C ILE A 551 -44.69 11.94 -11.19
N ASP A 552 -45.56 12.03 -10.17
CA ASP A 552 -46.02 13.32 -9.61
C ASP A 552 -44.84 14.18 -9.12
N GLY A 553 -43.74 13.55 -8.68
CA GLY A 553 -42.52 14.24 -8.25
C GLY A 553 -41.55 14.63 -9.38
N LEU A 554 -41.69 14.10 -10.60
CA LEU A 554 -40.77 14.34 -11.73
C LEU A 554 -41.07 15.63 -12.51
N GLY A 555 -42.21 16.28 -12.24
CA GLY A 555 -42.70 17.44 -12.97
C GLY A 555 -43.28 17.07 -14.36
N ASP A 556 -43.49 18.08 -15.20
CA ASP A 556 -44.29 17.92 -16.43
C ASP A 556 -43.60 17.17 -17.58
N THR A 557 -42.27 17.00 -17.53
CA THR A 557 -41.51 16.39 -18.64
C THR A 557 -40.37 15.49 -18.17
N PHE A 558 -40.11 14.43 -18.92
CA PHE A 558 -38.91 13.61 -18.71
C PHE A 558 -37.64 14.36 -19.15
N PRO A 559 -36.57 14.36 -18.34
CA PRO A 559 -35.28 14.92 -18.74
C PRO A 559 -34.74 14.26 -20.02
N LYS A 560 -34.29 15.09 -20.98
CA LYS A 560 -33.68 14.59 -22.23
C LYS A 560 -32.35 13.88 -21.98
N HIS A 561 -31.55 14.40 -21.05
CA HIS A 561 -30.25 13.87 -20.67
C HIS A 561 -30.04 14.04 -19.16
N LEU A 562 -29.33 13.08 -18.55
CA LEU A 562 -28.84 13.20 -17.17
C LEU A 562 -27.32 13.40 -17.17
N LYS A 563 -26.80 14.31 -16.35
CA LYS A 563 -25.36 14.45 -16.13
C LYS A 563 -24.82 13.24 -15.36
N ILE A 564 -23.49 13.09 -15.28
CA ILE A 564 -22.86 11.94 -14.61
C ILE A 564 -23.25 11.87 -13.12
N GLU A 565 -23.38 13.02 -12.46
CA GLU A 565 -23.86 13.13 -11.08
C GLU A 565 -25.29 12.61 -10.93
N ASP A 566 -26.16 12.98 -11.86
CA ASP A 566 -27.56 12.55 -11.87
C ASP A 566 -27.71 11.08 -12.24
N GLN A 567 -26.83 10.55 -13.09
CA GLN A 567 -26.69 9.12 -13.37
C GLN A 567 -26.24 8.35 -12.11
N GLY A 568 -25.33 8.93 -11.31
CA GLY A 568 -24.99 8.40 -9.99
C GLY A 568 -26.20 8.38 -9.05
N ARG A 569 -26.99 9.47 -8.99
CA ARG A 569 -28.23 9.55 -8.20
C ARG A 569 -29.29 8.55 -8.68
N PHE A 570 -29.39 8.33 -9.99
CA PHE A 570 -30.23 7.29 -10.58
C PHE A 570 -29.85 5.91 -10.07
N ALA A 571 -28.56 5.58 -10.05
CA ALA A 571 -28.08 4.30 -9.55
C ALA A 571 -28.42 4.11 -8.06
N ILE A 572 -28.27 5.16 -7.24
CA ILE A 572 -28.61 5.14 -5.80
C ILE A 572 -30.12 4.94 -5.60
N GLY A 573 -30.97 5.70 -6.30
CA GLY A 573 -32.42 5.58 -6.21
C GLY A 573 -32.93 4.21 -6.65
N TYR A 574 -32.35 3.67 -7.73
CA TYR A 574 -32.61 2.30 -8.18
C TYR A 574 -32.25 1.27 -7.11
N TYR A 575 -31.08 1.40 -6.48
CA TYR A 575 -30.63 0.50 -5.42
C TYR A 575 -31.56 0.54 -4.20
N HIS A 576 -31.83 1.72 -3.66
CA HIS A 576 -32.72 1.88 -2.49
C HIS A 576 -34.12 1.28 -2.72
N GLN A 577 -34.72 1.55 -3.88
CA GLN A 577 -36.04 1.03 -4.20
C GLN A 577 -36.03 -0.50 -4.39
N SER A 578 -34.95 -1.04 -4.97
CA SER A 578 -34.80 -2.47 -5.19
C SER A 578 -34.59 -3.24 -3.88
N GLN A 579 -33.81 -2.70 -2.94
CA GLN A 579 -33.49 -3.37 -1.67
C GLN A 579 -34.71 -3.54 -0.75
N VAL A 580 -35.66 -2.60 -0.75
CA VAL A 580 -36.91 -2.74 0.01
C VAL A 580 -37.71 -3.99 -0.38
N ARG A 581 -37.52 -4.50 -1.59
CA ARG A 581 -38.17 -5.74 -2.07
C ARG A 581 -37.53 -6.98 -1.49
N TYR A 582 -36.20 -7.03 -1.50
CA TYR A 582 -35.44 -8.16 -0.97
C TYR A 582 -35.68 -8.30 0.54
N ALA A 583 -35.67 -7.19 1.28
CA ALA A 583 -35.96 -7.20 2.71
C ALA A 583 -37.36 -7.75 3.06
N LYS A 584 -38.38 -7.53 2.22
CA LYS A 584 -39.72 -8.10 2.40
C LYS A 584 -39.79 -9.60 2.08
N ARG A 585 -38.88 -10.10 1.23
CA ARG A 585 -38.81 -11.51 0.83
C ARG A 585 -38.20 -12.36 1.94
N ASP A 586 -37.15 -11.85 2.60
CA ASP A 586 -36.48 -12.52 3.73
C ASP A 586 -37.30 -12.49 5.03
N SER A 587 -38.23 -11.54 5.18
CA SER A 587 -39.14 -11.47 6.34
C SER A 587 -40.37 -12.39 6.24
N THR A 588 -40.53 -13.12 5.14
CA THR A 588 -41.62 -14.11 5.00
C THR A 588 -41.06 -15.47 5.38
N PRO A 589 -41.53 -16.11 6.48
CA PRO A 589 -41.00 -17.41 6.87
C PRO A 589 -41.31 -18.40 5.76
N THR A 590 -40.25 -18.89 5.13
CA THR A 590 -40.35 -20.00 4.19
C THR A 590 -40.49 -21.25 5.06
N GLU A 591 -41.63 -21.93 5.00
CA GLU A 591 -41.77 -23.28 5.56
C GLU A 591 -40.81 -24.20 4.81
N GLU A 592 -39.59 -24.32 5.33
CA GLU A 592 -38.60 -25.27 4.85
C GLU A 592 -39.06 -26.68 5.22
N ALA A 593 -39.55 -27.40 4.21
CA ALA A 593 -39.60 -28.85 4.22
C ALA A 593 -38.17 -29.38 4.42
N SER A 594 -37.95 -29.95 5.59
CA SER A 594 -36.74 -30.67 5.98
C SER A 594 -36.37 -31.73 4.95
N ALA A 595 -35.22 -31.59 4.31
CA ALA A 595 -34.47 -32.69 3.72
C ALA A 595 -32.99 -32.54 4.10
N GLN A 596 -32.59 -33.40 5.04
CA GLN A 596 -31.21 -33.64 5.44
C GLN A 596 -30.36 -34.04 4.23
N GLY A 597 -29.11 -33.57 4.17
CA GLY A 597 -28.14 -34.00 3.17
C GLY A 597 -26.75 -33.39 3.41
N GLU A 598 -25.85 -34.24 3.88
CA GLU A 598 -24.50 -33.98 4.40
C GLU A 598 -23.45 -33.42 3.41
N ASN A 599 -22.41 -32.82 4.00
CA ASN A 599 -20.98 -32.80 3.62
C ASN A 599 -20.52 -32.17 2.29
N ALA A 600 -19.75 -31.08 2.39
CA ALA A 600 -18.28 -31.03 2.20
C ALA A 600 -17.78 -29.58 2.09
#